data_AF-A0A936NQ26-F1
#
_entry.id   AF-A0A936NQ26-F1
#
_cell.length_a   1.000
_cell.length_b   1.000
_cell.length_c   1.000
_cell.angle_alpha   90.00
_cell.angle_beta   90.00
_cell.angle_gamma   90.00
#
_symmetry.space_group_name_H-M   'P 1'
#
loop_
_entity.id
_entity.type
_entity.pdbx_description
1 polymer ?
#
loop_
_entity_poly.entity_id
_entity_poly.type
_entity_poly.pdbx_seq_one_letter_code
_entity_poly.pdbx_strand_id
1 'polypeptide(L)' 'MKRTERTIDIPDLIRRMIEAGASFHRSAGGTWRVDNLASLPCDLRDEFYQADETAIAAQLRLMAARVEGDQAA' A
#
# COMPACT_ATOMS: atom_id res chain seq x y z
N MET A 1 24.39 -9.89 13.55
CA MET A 1 22.91 -9.88 13.70
C MET A 1 22.31 -10.30 12.38
N LYS A 2 21.67 -11.48 12.31
CA LYS A 2 20.98 -11.91 11.09
C LYS A 2 19.73 -11.03 10.95
N ARG A 3 19.77 -10.04 10.04
CA ARG A 3 18.53 -9.44 9.53
C ARG A 3 17.77 -10.60 8.91
N THR A 4 16.77 -11.12 9.60
CA THR A 4 15.74 -11.93 8.95
C THR A 4 15.15 -11.03 7.88
N GLU A 5 15.53 -11.26 6.63
CA GLU A 5 14.88 -10.72 5.45
C GLU A 5 13.44 -11.24 5.47
N ARG A 6 12.57 -10.58 6.25
CA ARG A 6 11.13 -10.75 6.09
C ARG A 6 10.85 -10.15 4.72
N THR A 7 10.65 -11.00 3.74
CA THR A 7 10.13 -10.59 2.44
C THR A 7 8.73 -10.04 2.69
N ILE A 8 8.61 -8.72 2.72
CA ILE A 8 7.32 -8.06 2.88
C ILE A 8 6.57 -8.23 1.55
N ASP A 9 5.49 -9.00 1.58
CA ASP A 9 4.63 -9.13 0.42
C ASP A 9 3.78 -7.85 0.30
N ILE A 10 4.21 -6.95 -0.57
CA ILE A 10 3.54 -5.66 -0.82
C ILE A 10 2.06 -5.81 -1.19
N PRO A 11 1.65 -6.72 -2.09
CA PRO A 11 0.23 -6.90 -2.39
C PRO A 11 -0.59 -7.33 -1.17
N ASP A 12 -0.10 -8.28 -0.38
CA ASP A 12 -0.76 -8.70 0.85
C ASP A 12 -0.78 -7.58 1.91
N LEU A 13 0.33 -6.86 2.09
CA LEU A 13 0.40 -5.71 3.00
C LEU A 13 -0.66 -4.66 2.67
N ILE A 14 -0.75 -4.22 1.41
CA ILE A 14 -1.75 -3.23 0.98
C ILE A 14 -3.15 -3.76 1.24
N ARG A 15 -3.41 -5.03 0.91
CA ARG A 15 -4.71 -5.67 1.18
C ARG A 15 -5.05 -5.65 2.67
N ARG A 16 -4.14 -6.08 3.55
CA ARG A 16 -4.33 -6.07 5.01
C ARG A 16 -4.55 -4.66 5.54
N MET A 17 -3.83 -3.67 5.01
CA MET A 17 -4.03 -2.26 5.36
C MET A 17 -5.44 -1.78 4.97
N ILE A 18 -5.92 -2.10 3.77
CA ILE A 18 -7.28 -1.77 3.33
C ILE A 18 -8.33 -2.46 4.21
N GLU A 19 -8.15 -3.76 4.50
CA GLU A 19 -9.04 -4.53 5.38
C GLU A 19 -9.07 -3.96 6.81
N ALA A 20 -7.96 -3.37 7.27
CA ALA A 20 -7.86 -2.66 8.54
C ALA A 20 -8.41 -1.21 8.49
N GLY A 21 -8.90 -0.74 7.35
CA GLY A 21 -9.52 0.58 7.17
C GLY A 21 -8.60 1.67 6.57
N ALA A 22 -7.41 1.32 6.09
CA ALA A 22 -6.58 2.25 5.34
C ALA A 22 -7.22 2.59 4.00
N SER A 23 -7.03 3.82 3.54
CA SER A 23 -7.46 4.23 2.20
C SER A 23 -6.30 4.83 1.43
N PHE A 24 -6.06 4.31 0.23
CA PHE A 24 -4.98 4.76 -0.63
C PHE A 24 -5.55 5.68 -1.70
N HIS A 25 -5.01 6.89 -1.82
CA HIS A 25 -5.43 7.83 -2.85
C HIS A 25 -4.23 8.53 -3.48
N ARG A 26 -4.37 8.90 -4.74
CA ARG A 26 -3.35 9.66 -5.46
C ARG A 26 -3.58 11.15 -5.22
N SER A 27 -2.59 11.83 -4.65
CA SER A 27 -2.61 13.28 -4.51
C SER A 27 -2.43 13.96 -5.87
N ALA A 28 -2.81 15.23 -5.99
CA ALA A 28 -2.68 16.03 -7.22
C ALA A 28 -1.23 16.10 -7.74
N GLY A 29 -0.23 15.98 -6.85
CA GLY A 29 1.19 15.91 -7.22
C GLY A 29 1.66 14.55 -7.75
N GLY A 30 0.76 13.57 -7.87
CA GLY A 30 1.08 12.22 -8.36
C GLY A 30 1.64 11.26 -7.31
N THR A 31 1.79 11.70 -6.06
CA THR A 31 2.21 10.89 -4.91
C THR A 31 1.05 10.09 -4.34
N TRP A 32 1.28 8.82 -4.00
CA TRP A 32 0.31 8.00 -3.27
C TRP A 32 0.31 8.38 -1.80
N ARG A 33 -0.88 8.58 -1.23
CA ARG A 33 -1.07 8.84 0.20
C ARG A 33 -1.95 7.77 0.82
N VAL A 34 -1.60 7.43 2.05
CA VAL A 34 -2.38 6.55 2.92
C VAL A 34 -3.14 7.41 3.91
N ASP A 35 -4.46 7.35 3.83
CA ASP A 35 -5.36 7.87 4.83
C ASP A 35 -5.58 6.81 5.93
N ASN A 36 -5.87 7.26 7.15
CA ASN A 36 -6.02 6.43 8.35
C ASN A 36 -4.81 5.57 8.73
N LEU A 37 -3.60 5.88 8.21
CA LEU A 37 -2.37 5.15 8.57
C LEU A 37 -2.18 5.07 10.09
N ALA A 38 -2.46 6.16 10.81
CA ALA A 38 -2.31 6.22 12.27
C ALA A 38 -3.29 5.31 13.04
N SER A 39 -4.44 4.99 12.44
CA SER A 39 -5.45 4.08 13.01
C SER A 39 -5.12 2.61 12.79
N LEU A 40 -4.11 2.31 11.96
CA LEU A 40 -3.72 0.93 11.68
C LEU A 40 -2.95 0.30 12.84
N PRO A 41 -3.01 -1.04 12.97
CA PRO A 41 -2.16 -1.79 13.88
C PRO A 41 -0.69 -1.40 13.77
N CYS A 42 0.03 -1.45 14.90
CA CYS A 42 1.46 -1.14 14.96
C CYS A 42 2.26 -1.99 13.95
N ASP A 43 1.94 -3.27 13.84
CA ASP A 43 2.60 -4.21 12.92
C ASP A 43 2.46 -3.80 11.46
N LEU A 44 1.25 -3.43 11.01
CA LEU A 44 1.03 -2.99 9.62
C LEU A 44 1.74 -1.68 9.30
N ARG A 45 1.79 -0.76 10.27
CA ARG A 45 2.56 0.49 10.11
C ARG A 45 4.06 0.19 10.00
N ASP A 46 4.58 -0.66 10.88
CA ASP A 46 6.00 -1.03 10.87
C ASP A 46 6.38 -1.70 9.54
N GLU A 47 5.57 -2.66 9.08
CA GLU A 47 5.74 -3.29 7.76
C GLU A 47 5.67 -2.27 6.61
N PHE A 48 4.73 -1.31 6.67
CA PHE A 48 4.64 -0.24 5.67
C PHE A 48 5.88 0.68 5.67
N TYR A 49 6.44 0.99 6.84
CA TYR A 49 7.68 1.79 6.94
C TYR A 49 8.93 1.03 6.51
N GLN A 50 8.94 -0.29 6.67
CA GLN A 50 10.03 -1.15 6.19
C GLN A 50 9.93 -1.48 4.70
N ALA A 51 8.71 -1.41 4.14
CA ALA A 51 8.46 -1.69 2.74
C ALA A 51 9.01 -0.58 1.82
N ASP A 52 9.38 -0.99 0.60
CA ASP A 52 9.90 -0.06 -0.40
C ASP A 52 8.77 0.81 -0.98
N GLU A 53 8.88 2.13 -0.83
CA GLU A 53 7.89 3.09 -1.31
C GLU A 53 7.63 2.96 -2.83
N THR A 54 8.66 2.64 -3.61
CA THR A 54 8.54 2.48 -5.07
C THR A 54 7.71 1.24 -5.40
N ALA A 55 7.94 0.14 -4.69
CA ALA A 55 7.17 -1.10 -4.85
C ALA A 55 5.70 -0.91 -4.46
N ILE A 56 5.42 -0.21 -3.35
CA ILE A 56 4.06 0.15 -2.93
C ILE A 56 3.38 1.00 -4.00
N ALA A 57 4.04 2.06 -4.47
CA ALA A 57 3.50 2.94 -5.49
C ALA A 57 3.23 2.22 -6.82
N ALA A 58 4.09 1.29 -7.22
CA ALA A 58 3.89 0.45 -8.39
C ALA A 58 2.66 -0.46 -8.24
N GLN A 59 2.52 -1.12 -7.08
CA GLN A 59 1.37 -1.98 -6.80
C GLN A 59 0.05 -1.22 -6.77
N LEU A 60 0.02 -0.03 -6.16
CA LEU A 60 -1.16 0.84 -6.14
C LEU A 60 -1.54 1.32 -7.55
N ARG A 61 -0.54 1.62 -8.41
CA ARG A 61 -0.80 1.95 -9.83
C ARG A 61 -1.44 0.78 -10.57
N LEU A 62 -0.95 -0.45 -10.36
CA LEU A 62 -1.52 -1.65 -10.98
C LEU A 62 -2.97 -1.89 -10.52
N MET A 63 -3.25 -1.70 -9.22
CA MET A 63 -4.60 -1.81 -8.67
C MET A 63 -5.53 -0.73 -9.23
N ALA A 64 -5.10 0.53 -9.26
CA ALA A 64 -5.92 1.63 -9.78
C ALA A 64 -6.21 1.48 -11.28
N ALA A 65 -5.21 1.10 -12.08
CA ALA A 65 -5.40 0.83 -13.51
C ALA A 65 -6.42 -0.29 -13.77
N ARG A 66 -6.51 -1.27 -12.86
CA ARG A 66 -7.51 -2.35 -12.95
C ARG A 66 -8.94 -1.87 -12.66
N VAL A 67 -9.09 -0.87 -11.79
CA VAL A 67 -10.40 -0.27 -11.48
C VAL A 67 -10.85 0.66 -12.60
N GLU A 68 -9.95 1.46 -13.19
CA GLU A 68 -10.29 2.38 -14.29
C GLU A 68 -10.50 1.67 -15.63
N GLY A 69 -9.89 0.50 -15.84
CA GLY A 69 -10.10 -0.31 -17.05
C GLY A 69 -11.50 -0.94 -17.18
N ASP A 70 -12.30 -0.95 -16.11
CA ASP A 70 -13.67 -1.50 -16.09
C ASP A 70 -14.73 -0.43 -16.39
N GLN A 71 -14.38 0.86 -16.36
CA GLN A 71 -15.29 1.98 -16.65
C GLN A 71 -15.33 2.41 -18.13
N ALA A 72 -14.64 1.69 -19.02
CA ALA A 72 -14.58 1.97 -20.45
C ALA A 72 -15.26 0.88 -21.31
N ALA A 73 -16.38 0.33 -20.84
CA ALA A 73 -17.27 -0.57 -21.60
C ALA A 73 -18.67 0.01 -21.74
#